data_AF-A0A8J2NHC7-F1
#
_entry.id   AF-A0A8J2NHC7-F1
#
_cell.length_a   1.000
_cell.length_b   1.000
_cell.length_c   1.000
_cell.angle_alpha   90.00
_cell.angle_beta   90.00
_cell.angle_gamma   90.00
#
_symmetry.space_group_name_H-M   'P 1'
#
loop_
_entity.id
_entity.type
_entity.pdbx_description
1 polymer ?
#
loop_
_entity_poly.entity_id
_entity_poly.type
_entity_poly.pdbx_seq_one_letter_code
_entity_poly.pdbx_strand_id
1 'polypeptide(L)'
;MFCWLLHSLISSKLLSIFSDTIVGSKTFHLRLLELLAVSCHQIAVHLYKLDGVNHPHHEYQKWVDEPRDMDKWDSNRRHPTPFCHRAYTNIDQYPNGAADTVGYWAEAKIFGGVLVFDRGESEVECKELYLHAGLLNGPYTLFPLTEGQFKTLIKFLLHPHGDTDAPESPLPLRATSENRWRWSAWDAIAEHHIFRDRYERRVARVKPRPNYRSSVDWPENADEFYLIDAMHNHWNGEPIDKEKIRTALENLKKITPSSPCWP
;
A
#
# COMPACT_ATOMS: atom_id res chain seq x y z
N MET A 1 7.24 22.34 -20.99
CA MET A 1 6.25 21.32 -21.42
C MET A 1 5.78 20.44 -20.25
N PHE A 2 6.66 20.04 -19.31
CA PHE A 2 6.29 19.28 -18.09
C PHE A 2 5.28 19.99 -17.15
N CYS A 3 5.39 21.31 -16.93
CA CYS A 3 4.44 22.04 -16.06
C CYS A 3 3.00 22.10 -16.57
N TRP A 4 2.78 21.98 -17.89
CA TRP A 4 1.43 21.97 -18.47
C TRP A 4 0.77 20.59 -18.37
N LEU A 5 1.57 19.51 -18.46
CA LEU A 5 1.08 18.14 -18.22
C LEU A 5 0.68 17.94 -16.75
N LEU A 6 1.45 18.45 -15.79
CA LEU A 6 1.11 18.38 -14.36
C LEU A 6 -0.20 19.09 -14.02
N HIS A 7 -0.46 20.27 -14.61
CA HIS A 7 -1.72 21.01 -14.39
C HIS A 7 -2.96 20.32 -14.99
N SER A 8 -2.80 19.57 -16.09
CA SER A 8 -3.89 18.82 -16.71
C SER A 8 -4.18 17.48 -16.04
N LEU A 9 -3.22 16.92 -15.29
CA LEU A 9 -3.28 15.56 -14.76
C LEU A 9 -3.63 15.51 -13.27
N ILE A 10 -3.39 16.58 -12.51
CA ILE A 10 -3.65 16.64 -11.07
C ILE A 10 -4.90 17.47 -10.81
N SER A 11 -5.81 16.95 -9.96
CA SER A 11 -7.02 17.68 -9.56
C SER A 11 -6.68 19.06 -8.99
N SER A 12 -7.31 20.11 -9.54
CA SER A 12 -7.15 21.50 -9.08
C SER A 12 -7.45 21.65 -7.59
N LYS A 13 -8.39 20.84 -7.07
CA LYS A 13 -8.72 20.80 -5.64
C LYS A 13 -7.55 20.31 -4.79
N LEU A 14 -6.81 19.29 -5.23
CA LEU A 14 -5.68 18.75 -4.49
C LEU A 14 -4.52 19.76 -4.44
N LEU A 15 -4.27 20.45 -5.55
CA LEU A 15 -3.26 21.51 -5.61
C LEU A 15 -3.61 22.69 -4.71
N SER A 16 -4.88 23.12 -4.68
CA SER A 16 -5.36 24.16 -3.76
C SER A 16 -5.12 23.75 -2.30
N ILE A 17 -5.57 22.53 -1.93
CA ILE A 17 -5.43 22.03 -0.56
C ILE A 17 -3.95 21.95 -0.16
N PHE A 18 -3.07 21.52 -1.07
CA PHE A 18 -1.63 21.50 -0.80
C PHE A 18 -1.07 22.92 -0.60
N SER A 19 -1.44 23.86 -1.46
CA SER A 19 -1.00 25.26 -1.37
C SER A 19 -1.44 25.94 -0.07
N ASP A 20 -2.56 25.50 0.52
CA ASP A 20 -3.09 26.05 1.78
C ASP A 20 -2.37 25.46 3.02
N THR A 21 -1.52 24.44 2.85
CA THR A 21 -0.82 23.81 3.99
C THR A 21 0.43 24.56 4.43
N ILE A 22 0.71 24.50 5.73
CA ILE A 22 1.91 25.09 6.32
C ILE A 22 3.12 24.24 5.97
N VAL A 23 4.10 24.82 5.28
CA VAL A 23 5.35 24.16 4.90
C VAL A 23 6.05 23.55 6.12
N GLY A 24 6.48 22.30 5.99
CA GLY A 24 7.15 21.55 7.06
C GLY A 24 6.22 20.89 8.09
N SER A 25 4.91 21.13 8.02
CA SER A 25 3.93 20.41 8.86
C SER A 25 3.77 18.95 8.43
N LYS A 26 3.29 18.07 9.33
CA LYS A 26 2.92 16.68 8.98
C LYS A 26 1.92 16.65 7.82
N THR A 27 0.91 17.53 7.86
CA THR A 27 -0.11 17.64 6.81
C THR A 27 0.51 18.01 5.46
N PHE A 28 1.46 18.95 5.43
CA PHE A 28 2.19 19.30 4.20
C PHE A 28 2.92 18.08 3.62
N HIS A 29 3.65 17.33 4.44
CA HIS A 29 4.36 16.13 3.98
C HIS A 29 3.41 15.04 3.48
N LEU A 30 2.27 14.82 4.14
CA LEU A 30 1.27 13.86 3.69
C LEU A 30 0.65 14.25 2.35
N ARG A 31 0.32 15.53 2.16
CA ARG A 31 -0.22 16.05 0.88
C ARG A 31 0.83 16.03 -0.24
N LEU A 32 2.11 16.26 0.09
CA LEU A 32 3.21 16.09 -0.87
C LEU A 32 3.30 14.64 -1.36
N LEU A 33 3.22 13.67 -0.45
CA LEU A 33 3.22 12.24 -0.80
C LEU A 33 1.98 11.85 -1.61
N GLU A 34 0.82 12.41 -1.31
CA GLU A 34 -0.40 12.24 -2.10
C GLU A 34 -0.23 12.76 -3.53
N LEU A 35 0.29 13.96 -3.70
CA LEU A 35 0.60 14.54 -5.01
C LEU A 35 1.60 13.69 -5.79
N LEU A 36 2.64 13.19 -5.11
CA LEU A 36 3.65 12.34 -5.72
C LEU A 36 3.04 11.02 -6.21
N ALA A 37 2.21 10.36 -5.38
CA ALA A 37 1.51 9.14 -5.76
C ALA A 37 0.59 9.35 -6.97
N VAL A 38 -0.23 10.40 -6.95
CA VAL A 38 -1.11 10.76 -8.07
C VAL A 38 -0.29 11.07 -9.33
N SER A 39 0.82 11.78 -9.22
CA SER A 39 1.69 12.11 -10.36
C SER A 39 2.29 10.85 -10.98
N CYS A 40 2.86 9.95 -10.18
CA CYS A 40 3.41 8.68 -10.66
C CYS A 40 2.32 7.83 -11.33
N HIS A 41 1.12 7.78 -10.73
CA HIS A 41 -0.03 7.07 -11.29
C HIS A 41 -0.41 7.63 -12.66
N GLN A 42 -0.58 8.95 -12.78
CA GLN A 42 -0.98 9.59 -14.03
C GLN A 42 0.07 9.51 -15.12
N ILE A 43 1.36 9.59 -14.77
CA ILE A 43 2.45 9.36 -15.72
C ILE A 43 2.39 7.94 -16.27
N ALA A 44 2.20 6.93 -15.42
CA ALA A 44 2.07 5.54 -15.85
C ALA A 44 0.82 5.32 -16.73
N VAL A 45 -0.32 5.91 -16.37
CA VAL A 45 -1.54 5.92 -17.19
C VAL A 45 -1.28 6.54 -18.56
N HIS A 46 -0.61 7.69 -18.59
CA HIS A 46 -0.30 8.40 -19.84
C HIS A 46 0.64 7.57 -20.72
N LEU A 47 1.72 7.03 -20.15
CA LEU A 47 2.67 6.17 -20.87
C LEU A 47 2.01 4.91 -21.42
N TYR A 48 1.08 4.32 -20.66
CA TYR A 48 0.30 3.19 -21.15
C TYR A 48 -0.60 3.59 -22.33
N LYS A 49 -1.33 4.71 -22.20
CA LYS A 49 -2.23 5.20 -23.27
C LYS A 49 -1.53 5.60 -24.57
N LEU A 50 -0.23 5.90 -24.53
CA LEU A 50 0.54 6.26 -25.73
C LEU A 50 0.74 5.09 -26.72
N ASP A 51 0.27 3.88 -26.39
CA ASP A 51 0.20 2.66 -27.22
C ASP A 51 1.29 2.56 -28.31
N GLY A 52 2.39 1.87 -27.96
CA GLY A 52 3.30 1.32 -28.95
C GLY A 52 4.39 2.26 -29.49
N VAL A 53 5.50 2.35 -28.76
CA VAL A 53 6.82 2.30 -29.42
C VAL A 53 7.44 0.90 -29.31
N ASN A 54 7.18 0.16 -28.21
CA ASN A 54 7.86 -1.12 -27.94
C ASN A 54 6.95 -2.32 -27.58
N HIS A 55 5.72 -2.12 -27.07
CA HIS A 55 4.82 -3.23 -26.69
C HIS A 55 3.36 -2.87 -26.99
N PRO A 56 2.79 -3.35 -28.11
CA PRO A 56 1.43 -3.04 -28.46
C PRO A 56 0.46 -3.87 -27.60
N HIS A 57 -0.56 -3.22 -27.04
CA HIS A 57 -1.48 -3.88 -26.09
C HIS A 57 -2.21 -5.10 -26.68
N HIS A 58 -2.32 -5.15 -28.00
CA HIS A 58 -2.98 -6.23 -28.71
C HIS A 58 -2.30 -7.60 -28.53
N GLU A 59 -0.99 -7.66 -28.27
CA GLU A 59 -0.28 -8.93 -28.05
C GLU A 59 -0.73 -9.59 -26.75
N TYR A 60 -0.83 -8.79 -25.68
CA TYR A 60 -1.33 -9.27 -24.41
C TYR A 60 -2.80 -9.65 -24.50
N GLN A 61 -3.61 -8.85 -25.21
CA GLN A 61 -5.03 -9.18 -25.41
C GLN A 61 -5.21 -10.51 -26.14
N LYS A 62 -4.42 -10.76 -27.21
CA LYS A 62 -4.41 -12.06 -27.90
C LYS A 62 -4.06 -13.21 -26.94
N TRP A 63 -3.03 -13.04 -26.12
CA TRP A 63 -2.64 -14.05 -25.12
C TRP A 63 -3.75 -14.29 -24.07
N VAL A 64 -4.46 -13.24 -23.64
CA VAL A 64 -5.59 -13.35 -22.72
C VAL A 64 -6.77 -14.08 -23.37
N ASP A 65 -7.01 -13.88 -24.66
CA ASP A 65 -8.16 -14.45 -25.39
C ASP A 65 -7.91 -15.87 -25.89
N GLU A 66 -6.66 -16.36 -25.86
CA GLU A 66 -6.31 -17.72 -26.27
C GLU A 66 -7.09 -18.78 -25.46
N PRO A 67 -7.83 -19.68 -26.15
CA PRO A 67 -8.53 -20.77 -25.49
C PRO A 67 -7.50 -21.79 -24.98
N ARG A 68 -7.55 -22.09 -23.69
CA ARG A 68 -6.74 -23.11 -23.00
C ARG A 68 -7.63 -23.88 -22.05
N ASP A 69 -7.23 -25.10 -21.70
CA ASP A 69 -7.87 -25.86 -20.61
C ASP A 69 -7.75 -25.04 -19.33
N MET A 70 -8.83 -24.35 -18.97
CA MET A 70 -8.86 -23.47 -17.82
C MET A 70 -8.87 -24.32 -16.56
N ASP A 71 -7.73 -24.40 -15.87
CA ASP A 71 -7.76 -24.89 -14.50
C ASP A 71 -8.49 -23.85 -13.62
N LYS A 72 -9.09 -24.26 -12.51
CA LYS A 72 -9.80 -23.34 -11.58
C LYS A 72 -8.91 -22.19 -11.07
N TRP A 73 -7.59 -22.35 -11.20
CA TRP A 73 -6.58 -21.39 -10.83
C TRP A 73 -6.24 -20.38 -11.93
N ASP A 74 -6.62 -20.64 -13.19
CA ASP A 74 -6.33 -19.78 -14.34
C ASP A 74 -7.39 -18.68 -14.55
N SER A 75 -8.65 -18.93 -14.16
CA SER A 75 -9.72 -17.91 -14.26
C SER A 75 -9.45 -16.65 -13.43
N ASN A 76 -8.71 -16.80 -12.32
CA ASN A 76 -8.31 -15.68 -11.45
C ASN A 76 -6.96 -15.02 -11.86
N ARG A 77 -6.27 -15.55 -12.88
CA ARG A 77 -4.92 -15.10 -13.28
C ARG A 77 -4.90 -14.28 -14.57
N ARG A 78 -6.00 -14.23 -15.32
CA ARG A 78 -6.12 -13.36 -16.50
C ARG A 78 -6.34 -11.92 -16.03
N HIS A 79 -5.25 -11.26 -15.69
CA HIS A 79 -5.29 -9.87 -15.31
C HIS A 79 -5.62 -8.99 -16.53
N PRO A 80 -6.29 -7.85 -16.34
CA PRO A 80 -6.65 -6.94 -17.43
C PRO A 80 -5.42 -6.42 -18.20
N THR A 81 -4.28 -6.32 -17.52
CA THR A 81 -3.00 -5.87 -18.07
C THR A 81 -1.87 -6.73 -17.48
N PRO A 82 -0.71 -6.83 -18.17
CA PRO A 82 0.46 -7.49 -17.59
C PRO A 82 1.04 -6.68 -16.41
N PHE A 83 0.72 -5.39 -16.35
CA PHE A 83 1.12 -4.45 -15.31
C PHE A 83 -0.03 -4.20 -14.34
N CYS A 84 -0.28 -5.16 -13.46
CA CYS A 84 -1.38 -5.08 -12.50
C CYS A 84 -0.90 -5.28 -11.06
N HIS A 85 -1.58 -4.62 -10.12
CA HIS A 85 -1.49 -4.94 -8.71
C HIS A 85 -2.60 -5.95 -8.34
N ARG A 86 -2.29 -6.97 -7.54
CA ARG A 86 -3.24 -8.06 -7.19
C ARG A 86 -4.59 -7.56 -6.65
N ALA A 87 -4.55 -6.50 -5.85
CA ALA A 87 -5.75 -5.91 -5.23
C ALA A 87 -6.45 -4.82 -6.05
N TYR A 88 -5.83 -4.31 -7.12
CA TYR A 88 -6.38 -3.20 -7.93
C TYR A 88 -6.55 -3.69 -9.37
N THR A 89 -7.54 -4.56 -9.61
CA THR A 89 -7.78 -5.23 -10.91
C THR A 89 -9.18 -4.94 -11.49
N ASN A 90 -10.02 -4.20 -10.79
CA ASN A 90 -11.39 -3.93 -11.23
C ASN A 90 -11.38 -2.78 -12.25
N ILE A 91 -11.29 -3.09 -13.53
CA ILE A 91 -11.24 -2.07 -14.59
C ILE A 91 -12.54 -1.27 -14.73
N ASP A 92 -13.69 -1.86 -14.41
CA ASP A 92 -15.00 -1.24 -14.66
C ASP A 92 -15.28 -0.02 -13.76
N GLN A 93 -14.61 0.09 -12.61
CA GLN A 93 -14.77 1.19 -11.67
C GLN A 93 -13.77 2.34 -11.90
N TYR A 94 -12.79 2.15 -12.78
CA TYR A 94 -11.69 3.07 -12.98
C TYR A 94 -11.99 4.06 -14.11
N PRO A 95 -11.80 5.39 -13.92
CA PRO A 95 -12.07 6.39 -14.95
C PRO A 95 -11.32 6.16 -16.26
N ASN A 96 -10.10 5.60 -16.19
CA ASN A 96 -9.26 5.26 -17.33
C ASN A 96 -9.21 3.74 -17.60
N GLY A 97 -10.09 2.95 -16.98
CA GLY A 97 -10.18 1.51 -17.15
C GLY A 97 -8.87 0.78 -16.83
N ALA A 98 -8.39 -0.01 -17.80
CA ALA A 98 -7.16 -0.79 -17.69
C ALA A 98 -5.89 0.04 -17.43
N ALA A 99 -5.89 1.33 -17.80
CA ALA A 99 -4.72 2.17 -17.60
C ALA A 99 -4.49 2.51 -16.11
N ASP A 100 -5.55 2.71 -15.32
CA ASP A 100 -5.41 2.98 -13.88
C ASP A 100 -4.84 1.76 -13.13
N THR A 101 -5.10 0.55 -13.65
CA THR A 101 -4.50 -0.70 -13.16
C THR A 101 -2.97 -0.64 -13.25
N VAL A 102 -2.45 -0.07 -14.33
CA VAL A 102 -1.02 0.18 -14.56
C VAL A 102 -0.49 1.28 -13.66
N GLY A 103 -1.28 2.32 -13.41
CA GLY A 103 -0.95 3.36 -12.44
C GLY A 103 -0.69 2.80 -11.04
N TYR A 104 -1.61 1.96 -10.53
CA TYR A 104 -1.42 1.30 -9.24
C TYR A 104 -0.24 0.32 -9.21
N TRP A 105 0.02 -0.38 -10.33
CA TRP A 105 1.21 -1.21 -10.46
C TRP A 105 2.50 -0.38 -10.37
N ALA A 106 2.55 0.77 -11.05
CA ALA A 106 3.71 1.64 -11.03
C ALA A 106 3.99 2.19 -9.63
N GLU A 107 2.95 2.65 -8.91
CA GLU A 107 3.07 3.05 -7.51
C GLU A 107 3.65 1.91 -6.64
N ALA A 108 3.15 0.70 -6.81
CA ALA A 108 3.64 -0.44 -6.05
C ALA A 108 5.10 -0.80 -6.35
N LYS A 109 5.59 -0.55 -7.57
CA LYS A 109 7.00 -0.77 -7.93
C LYS A 109 7.92 0.35 -7.47
N ILE A 110 7.45 1.60 -7.51
CA ILE A 110 8.24 2.78 -7.11
C ILE A 110 8.28 2.86 -5.57
N PHE A 111 7.12 2.81 -4.92
CA PHE A 111 7.03 3.03 -3.48
C PHE A 111 7.09 1.75 -2.64
N GLY A 112 6.93 0.58 -3.25
CA GLY A 112 6.78 -0.70 -2.55
C GLY A 112 5.33 -1.07 -2.20
N GLY A 113 4.39 -0.17 -2.48
CA GLY A 113 2.95 -0.35 -2.32
C GLY A 113 2.17 0.82 -2.89
N VAL A 114 0.84 0.68 -2.95
CA VAL A 114 -0.05 1.80 -3.28
C VAL A 114 -0.22 2.67 -2.04
N LEU A 115 -0.01 3.98 -2.19
CA LEU A 115 -0.19 4.94 -1.10
C LEU A 115 -1.68 5.23 -0.92
N VAL A 116 -2.16 5.01 0.29
CA VAL A 116 -3.54 5.28 0.68
C VAL A 116 -3.57 6.06 1.99
N PHE A 117 -4.61 6.87 2.19
CA PHE A 117 -4.63 7.84 3.27
C PHE A 117 -5.86 7.63 4.15
N ASP A 118 -5.72 7.88 5.45
CA ASP A 118 -6.88 8.04 6.33
C ASP A 118 -7.57 9.38 6.00
N ARG A 119 -8.75 9.26 5.39
CA ARG A 119 -9.57 10.39 4.95
C ARG A 119 -10.51 10.92 6.03
N GLY A 120 -10.56 10.27 7.19
CA GLY A 120 -11.54 10.56 8.23
C GLY A 120 -12.99 10.40 7.77
N GLU A 121 -13.93 10.71 8.65
CA GLU A 121 -15.37 10.65 8.35
C GLU A 121 -15.79 11.66 7.27
N SER A 122 -15.04 12.76 7.12
CA SER A 122 -15.30 13.76 6.10
C SER A 122 -14.86 13.33 4.70
N GLU A 123 -14.13 12.21 4.58
CA GLU A 123 -13.53 11.67 3.35
C GLU A 123 -12.59 12.64 2.58
N VAL A 124 -12.25 13.79 3.17
CA VAL A 124 -11.40 14.83 2.57
C VAL A 124 -10.10 15.02 3.34
N GLU A 125 -10.02 14.53 4.57
CA GLU A 125 -8.84 14.68 5.41
C GLU A 125 -7.67 13.84 4.88
N CYS A 126 -6.51 14.05 5.49
CA CYS A 126 -5.32 13.27 5.24
C CYS A 126 -4.57 13.17 6.57
N LYS A 127 -5.08 12.30 7.45
CA LYS A 127 -4.63 12.16 8.83
C LYS A 127 -3.34 11.36 8.94
N GLU A 128 -3.30 10.25 8.20
CA GLU A 128 -2.22 9.27 8.25
C GLU A 128 -2.00 8.62 6.88
N LEU A 129 -0.77 8.19 6.63
CA LEU A 129 -0.40 7.45 5.43
C LEU A 129 -0.29 5.96 5.73
N TYR A 130 -0.89 5.15 4.86
CA TYR A 130 -0.75 3.72 4.84
C TYR A 130 -0.26 3.26 3.47
N LEU A 131 0.49 2.16 3.45
CA LEU A 131 0.89 1.48 2.24
C LEU A 131 0.13 0.16 2.11
N HIS A 132 -0.49 -0.05 0.96
CA HIS A 132 -0.96 -1.36 0.54
C HIS A 132 0.15 -2.05 -0.25
N ALA A 133 0.86 -2.98 0.39
CA ALA A 133 2.05 -3.59 -0.20
C ALA A 133 1.73 -4.31 -1.52
N GLY A 134 2.66 -4.19 -2.49
CA GLY A 134 2.53 -4.83 -3.80
C GLY A 134 3.71 -5.72 -4.21
N LEU A 135 4.61 -6.00 -3.26
CA LEU A 135 5.75 -6.89 -3.46
C LEU A 135 5.35 -8.36 -3.23
N LEU A 136 5.98 -9.29 -3.97
CA LEU A 136 5.62 -10.71 -3.96
C LEU A 136 5.66 -11.35 -2.56
N ASN A 137 6.64 -10.95 -1.74
CA ASN A 137 6.84 -11.42 -0.37
C ASN A 137 6.42 -10.34 0.66
N GLY A 138 5.64 -9.35 0.22
CA GLY A 138 5.08 -8.33 1.09
C GLY A 138 3.77 -8.78 1.72
N PRO A 139 3.29 -8.06 2.75
CA PRO A 139 2.00 -8.32 3.36
C PRO A 139 0.85 -7.93 2.43
N TYR A 140 -0.26 -8.66 2.55
CA TYR A 140 -1.57 -8.32 2.00
C TYR A 140 -2.29 -7.24 2.83
N THR A 141 -1.88 -7.04 4.08
CA THR A 141 -2.42 -5.98 4.95
C THR A 141 -1.84 -4.62 4.60
N LEU A 142 -2.62 -3.58 4.84
CA LEU A 142 -2.15 -2.21 4.83
C LEU A 142 -1.32 -1.94 6.10
N PHE A 143 -0.30 -1.10 5.98
CA PHE A 143 0.54 -0.76 7.11
C PHE A 143 0.94 0.71 7.12
N PRO A 144 1.00 1.35 8.29
CA PRO A 144 1.55 2.69 8.42
C PRO A 144 3.07 2.62 8.33
N LEU A 145 3.70 3.72 7.90
CA LEU A 145 5.15 3.85 7.99
C LEU A 145 5.58 4.05 9.44
N THR A 146 6.73 3.50 9.81
CA THR A 146 7.34 3.86 11.10
C THR A 146 7.81 5.31 11.06
N GLU A 147 7.96 5.95 12.21
CA GLU A 147 8.48 7.33 12.29
C GLU A 147 9.85 7.45 11.59
N GLY A 148 10.71 6.43 11.76
CA GLY A 148 11.99 6.34 11.07
C GLY A 148 11.86 6.25 9.56
N GLN A 149 11.01 5.35 9.04
CA GLN A 149 10.75 5.23 7.61
C GLN A 149 10.19 6.53 7.01
N PHE A 150 9.23 7.15 7.70
CA PHE A 150 8.64 8.42 7.28
C PHE A 150 9.68 9.53 7.22
N LYS A 151 10.47 9.71 8.29
CA LYS A 151 11.52 10.74 8.36
C LYS A 151 12.58 10.55 7.28
N THR A 152 13.03 9.32 7.04
CA THR A 152 14.01 9.02 5.98
C THR A 152 13.44 9.31 4.60
N LEU A 153 12.17 8.94 4.35
CA LEU A 153 11.49 9.25 3.09
C LEU A 153 11.39 10.76 2.84
N ILE A 154 10.94 11.53 3.82
CA ILE A 154 10.82 12.99 3.69
C ILE A 154 12.19 13.63 3.51
N LYS A 155 13.22 13.19 4.27
CA LYS A 155 14.59 13.67 4.11
C LYS A 155 15.09 13.42 2.68
N PHE A 156 14.83 12.24 2.12
CA PHE A 156 15.21 11.91 0.74
C PHE A 156 14.48 12.79 -0.28
N LEU A 157 13.15 12.95 -0.15
CA LEU A 157 12.35 13.71 -1.10
C LEU A 157 12.63 15.22 -1.10
N LEU A 158 13.00 15.78 0.07
CA LEU A 158 13.28 17.21 0.22
C LEU A 158 14.78 17.55 0.06
N HIS A 159 15.62 16.54 -0.18
CA HIS A 159 17.05 16.78 -0.35
C HIS A 159 17.32 17.56 -1.65
N PRO A 160 18.09 18.67 -1.62
CA PRO A 160 18.40 19.45 -2.82
C PRO A 160 19.11 18.62 -3.89
N HIS A 161 18.68 18.76 -5.14
CA HIS A 161 19.36 18.12 -6.26
C HIS A 161 20.77 18.71 -6.48
N GLY A 162 21.77 17.84 -6.62
CA GLY A 162 23.15 18.23 -6.96
C GLY A 162 24.12 18.31 -5.79
N ASP A 163 23.66 18.01 -4.57
CA ASP A 163 24.54 17.86 -3.43
C ASP A 163 25.20 16.45 -3.41
N THR A 164 26.47 16.39 -3.01
CA THR A 164 27.26 15.15 -3.02
C THR A 164 26.96 14.21 -1.86
N ASP A 165 26.25 14.68 -0.83
CA ASP A 165 25.84 13.92 0.36
C ASP A 165 24.35 13.49 0.29
N ALA A 166 23.91 13.08 -0.91
CA ALA A 166 22.53 12.65 -1.10
C ALA A 166 22.23 11.40 -0.27
N PRO A 167 21.15 11.39 0.54
CA PRO A 167 20.77 10.21 1.31
C PRO A 167 20.45 9.06 0.37
N GLU A 168 20.81 7.83 0.77
CA GLU A 168 20.44 6.61 0.05
C GLU A 168 18.92 6.54 -0.12
N SER A 169 18.46 6.07 -1.29
CA SER A 169 17.04 6.02 -1.59
C SER A 169 16.34 5.00 -0.67
N PRO A 170 15.32 5.42 0.11
CA PRO A 170 14.56 4.51 0.96
C PRO A 170 13.50 3.70 0.18
N LEU A 171 13.44 3.87 -1.14
CA LEU A 171 12.44 3.27 -2.01
C LEU A 171 13.01 2.00 -2.68
N PRO A 172 12.21 0.94 -2.83
CA PRO A 172 10.83 0.78 -2.37
C PRO A 172 10.75 0.52 -0.85
N LEU A 173 9.71 1.08 -0.21
CA LEU A 173 9.44 0.87 1.21
C LEU A 173 8.98 -0.56 1.45
N ARG A 174 9.47 -1.14 2.55
CA ARG A 174 9.14 -2.51 2.94
C ARG A 174 8.51 -2.53 4.32
N ALA A 175 7.47 -3.34 4.45
CA ALA A 175 6.89 -3.69 5.72
C ALA A 175 7.90 -4.50 6.55
N THR A 176 8.00 -4.16 7.83
CA THR A 176 8.79 -4.88 8.83
C THR A 176 7.88 -5.27 10.01
N SER A 177 8.41 -6.05 10.95
CA SER A 177 7.71 -6.34 12.21
C SER A 177 7.47 -5.09 13.06
N GLU A 178 8.15 -3.97 12.80
CA GLU A 178 7.95 -2.72 13.54
C GLU A 178 6.77 -1.90 13.01
N ASN A 179 6.36 -2.12 11.76
CA ASN A 179 5.16 -1.52 11.21
C ASN A 179 3.94 -2.19 11.87
N ARG A 180 3.48 -1.64 12.98
CA ARG A 180 2.30 -2.09 13.74
C ARG A 180 1.05 -1.33 13.30
N TRP A 181 -0.11 -1.69 13.86
CA TRP A 181 -1.41 -1.17 13.46
C TRP A 181 -1.78 -1.50 12.00
N ARG A 182 -1.67 -2.78 11.65
CA ARG A 182 -2.01 -3.31 10.33
C ARG A 182 -3.52 -3.26 10.10
N TRP A 183 -3.95 -3.01 8.87
CA TRP A 183 -5.36 -3.05 8.50
C TRP A 183 -5.60 -4.09 7.42
N SER A 184 -6.71 -4.83 7.54
CA SER A 184 -7.17 -5.64 6.40
C SER A 184 -7.64 -4.70 5.30
N ALA A 185 -7.46 -5.09 4.04
CA ALA A 185 -7.88 -4.26 2.91
C ALA A 185 -9.39 -3.96 2.91
N TRP A 186 -10.20 -4.85 3.50
CA TRP A 186 -11.65 -4.67 3.63
C TRP A 186 -12.00 -3.69 4.74
N ASP A 187 -11.48 -3.87 5.97
CA ASP A 187 -11.79 -2.99 7.10
C ASP A 187 -11.32 -1.55 6.84
N ALA A 188 -10.12 -1.42 6.26
CA ALA A 188 -9.53 -0.16 5.87
C ALA A 188 -10.50 0.72 5.07
N ILE A 189 -11.12 0.16 4.03
CA ILE A 189 -12.03 0.91 3.14
C ILE A 189 -13.48 0.94 3.64
N ALA A 190 -13.97 -0.16 4.23
CA ALA A 190 -15.37 -0.31 4.61
C ALA A 190 -15.71 0.47 5.89
N GLU A 191 -14.81 0.49 6.86
CA GLU A 191 -15.09 0.96 8.22
C GLU A 191 -14.21 2.15 8.63
N HIS A 192 -12.99 2.25 8.09
CA HIS A 192 -11.98 3.19 8.58
C HIS A 192 -11.61 4.33 7.61
N HIS A 193 -12.28 4.44 6.47
CA HIS A 193 -12.05 5.52 5.49
C HIS A 193 -10.58 5.65 5.04
N ILE A 194 -9.86 4.53 4.99
CA ILE A 194 -8.47 4.47 4.54
C ILE A 194 -8.46 4.10 3.05
N PHE A 195 -8.36 5.12 2.19
CA PHE A 195 -8.25 5.01 0.74
C PHE A 195 -7.68 6.30 0.15
N ARG A 196 -7.08 6.24 -1.04
CA ARG A 196 -6.78 7.47 -1.79
C ARG A 196 -8.03 7.94 -2.52
N ASP A 197 -8.63 7.07 -3.31
CA ASP A 197 -9.86 7.31 -4.05
C ASP A 197 -10.92 6.28 -3.66
N ARG A 198 -12.18 6.69 -3.44
CA ARG A 198 -13.23 5.75 -2.99
C ARG A 198 -13.46 4.60 -3.98
N TYR A 199 -13.24 4.83 -5.27
CA TYR A 199 -13.38 3.85 -6.33
C TYR A 199 -12.17 2.92 -6.50
N GLU A 200 -11.08 3.09 -5.73
CA GLU A 200 -9.84 2.34 -5.95
C GLU A 200 -9.99 0.83 -5.68
N ARG A 201 -10.84 0.46 -4.72
CA ARG A 201 -11.07 -0.91 -4.26
C ARG A 201 -12.56 -1.16 -4.10
N ARG A 202 -13.02 -2.33 -4.54
CA ARG A 202 -14.42 -2.74 -4.38
C ARG A 202 -14.63 -3.29 -2.98
N VAL A 203 -15.60 -2.72 -2.27
CA VAL A 203 -16.00 -3.22 -0.95
C VAL A 203 -17.00 -4.35 -1.12
N ALA A 204 -16.62 -5.57 -0.71
CA ALA A 204 -17.55 -6.68 -0.67
C ALA A 204 -18.63 -6.41 0.39
N ARG A 205 -19.89 -6.76 0.11
CA ARG A 205 -21.00 -6.56 1.07
C ARG A 205 -20.81 -7.32 2.38
N VAL A 206 -20.14 -8.46 2.32
CA VAL A 206 -19.85 -9.31 3.48
C VAL A 206 -18.35 -9.26 3.73
N LYS A 207 -17.96 -9.04 4.98
CA LYS A 207 -16.56 -9.08 5.41
C LYS A 207 -15.98 -10.46 5.07
N PRO A 208 -14.93 -10.55 4.25
CA PRO A 208 -14.28 -11.81 3.98
C PRO A 208 -13.67 -12.36 5.27
N ARG A 209 -13.71 -13.68 5.44
CA ARG A 209 -13.01 -14.31 6.58
C ARG A 209 -11.52 -14.03 6.45
N PRO A 210 -10.82 -13.68 7.55
CA PRO A 210 -9.37 -13.50 7.52
C PRO A 210 -8.73 -14.82 7.07
N ASN A 211 -8.16 -14.84 5.88
CA ASN A 211 -7.40 -15.97 5.34
C ASN A 211 -5.88 -15.80 5.55
N TYR A 212 -5.45 -14.63 6.02
CA TYR A 212 -4.03 -14.31 6.26
C TYR A 212 -3.69 -14.50 7.73
N ARG A 213 -2.91 -15.56 8.04
CA ARG A 213 -2.35 -15.82 9.38
C ARG A 213 -0.83 -15.74 9.42
N SER A 214 -0.20 -15.24 8.35
CA SER A 214 1.26 -15.09 8.32
C SER A 214 1.71 -13.99 9.26
N SER A 215 2.88 -14.16 9.88
CA SER A 215 3.57 -13.11 10.64
C SER A 215 4.05 -11.95 9.76
N VAL A 216 4.11 -12.14 8.44
CA VAL A 216 4.39 -11.06 7.49
C VAL A 216 3.20 -10.09 7.42
N ASP A 217 1.98 -10.64 7.37
CA ASP A 217 0.73 -9.89 7.34
C ASP A 217 0.41 -9.28 8.71
N TRP A 218 0.49 -10.10 9.75
CA TRP A 218 0.16 -9.74 11.12
C TRP A 218 1.36 -10.04 12.02
N PRO A 219 2.26 -9.07 12.24
CA PRO A 219 3.48 -9.31 13.02
C PRO A 219 3.18 -9.78 14.45
N GLU A 220 2.01 -9.46 14.99
CA GLU A 220 1.50 -9.96 16.28
C GLU A 220 1.35 -11.48 16.34
N ASN A 221 1.15 -12.17 15.21
CA ASN A 221 1.07 -13.63 15.22
C ASN A 221 2.42 -14.23 15.67
N ALA A 222 3.55 -13.61 15.29
CA ALA A 222 4.86 -14.06 15.77
C ALA A 222 5.03 -13.82 17.28
N ASP A 223 4.48 -12.71 17.79
CA ASP A 223 4.47 -12.42 19.22
C ASP A 223 3.61 -13.46 19.98
N GLU A 224 2.42 -13.80 19.49
CA GLU A 224 1.54 -14.83 20.07
C GLU A 224 2.18 -16.22 20.03
N PHE A 225 2.72 -16.64 18.88
CA PHE A 225 3.41 -17.93 18.77
C PHE A 225 4.60 -18.01 19.72
N TYR A 226 5.35 -16.93 19.88
CA TYR A 226 6.46 -16.89 20.84
C TYR A 226 5.98 -17.05 22.28
N LEU A 227 4.86 -16.42 22.65
CA LEU A 227 4.30 -16.54 24.01
C LEU A 227 3.81 -17.97 24.31
N ILE A 228 3.18 -18.62 23.33
CA ILE A 228 2.75 -20.03 23.45
C ILE A 228 3.97 -20.94 23.63
N ASP A 229 5.01 -20.75 22.83
CA ASP A 229 6.26 -21.52 22.93
C ASP A 229 6.96 -21.29 24.28
N ALA A 230 7.07 -20.03 24.71
CA ALA A 230 7.65 -19.68 26.01
C ALA A 230 6.88 -20.29 27.19
N MET A 231 5.55 -20.42 27.09
CA MET A 231 4.73 -21.09 28.10
C MET A 231 5.04 -22.58 28.20
N HIS A 232 5.17 -23.27 27.06
CA HIS A 232 5.57 -24.68 27.03
C HIS A 232 6.98 -24.87 27.60
N ASN A 233 7.93 -24.04 27.19
CA ASN A 233 9.31 -24.09 27.66
C ASN A 233 9.39 -23.87 29.18
N HIS A 234 8.60 -22.92 29.71
CA HIS A 234 8.49 -22.72 31.15
C HIS A 234 7.98 -23.97 31.90
N TRP A 235 6.95 -24.65 31.38
CA TRP A 235 6.44 -25.90 31.96
C TRP A 235 7.44 -27.05 31.88
N ASN A 236 8.31 -27.07 30.86
CA ASN A 236 9.38 -28.05 30.70
C ASN A 236 10.64 -27.72 31.52
N GLY A 237 10.66 -26.60 32.25
CA GLY A 237 11.81 -26.17 33.06
C GLY A 237 12.95 -25.54 32.24
N GLU A 238 12.69 -25.19 30.99
CA GLU A 238 13.64 -24.53 30.10
C GLU A 238 13.78 -23.03 30.42
N PRO A 239 14.94 -22.42 30.13
CA PRO A 239 15.14 -21.00 30.34
C PRO A 239 14.24 -20.17 29.40
N ILE A 240 13.51 -19.22 29.98
CA ILE A 240 12.67 -18.27 29.25
C ILE A 240 13.28 -16.87 29.24
N ASP A 241 13.23 -16.21 28.08
CA ASP A 241 13.58 -14.80 27.96
C ASP A 241 12.40 -13.93 28.37
N LYS A 242 12.45 -13.44 29.62
CA LYS A 242 11.43 -12.58 30.23
C LYS A 242 11.29 -11.23 29.53
N GLU A 243 12.37 -10.70 28.98
CA GLU A 243 12.34 -9.41 28.29
C GLU A 243 11.61 -9.54 26.96
N LYS A 244 11.92 -10.60 26.20
CA LYS A 244 11.20 -10.90 24.96
C LYS A 244 9.71 -11.21 25.19
N ILE A 245 9.36 -11.85 26.31
CA ILE A 245 7.95 -12.02 26.73
C ILE A 245 7.30 -10.66 26.97
N ARG A 246 7.96 -9.76 27.70
CA ARG A 246 7.45 -8.41 27.97
C ARG A 246 7.24 -7.63 26.67
N THR A 247 8.19 -7.68 25.75
CA THR A 247 8.08 -7.04 24.43
C THR A 247 6.92 -7.61 23.62
N ALA A 248 6.75 -8.94 23.57
CA ALA A 248 5.65 -9.59 22.86
C ALA A 248 4.28 -9.16 23.42
N LEU A 249 4.14 -9.10 24.75
CA LEU A 249 2.92 -8.63 25.41
C LEU A 249 2.63 -7.15 25.10
N GLU A 250 3.64 -6.29 25.05
CA GLU A 250 3.47 -4.88 24.65
C GLU A 250 3.12 -4.75 23.16
N ASN A 251 3.66 -5.61 22.29
CA ASN A 251 3.33 -5.63 20.87
C ASN A 251 1.88 -6.04 20.62
N LEU A 252 1.35 -6.98 21.41
CA LEU A 252 -0.06 -7.39 21.34
C LEU A 252 -1.05 -6.28 21.72
N LYS A 253 -0.59 -5.19 22.34
CA LYS A 253 -1.41 -3.98 22.57
C LYS A 253 -1.45 -3.05 21.35
N LYS A 254 -0.60 -3.27 20.35
CA LYS A 254 -0.43 -2.41 19.16
C LYS A 254 -1.06 -3.04 17.91
N ILE A 255 -2.25 -3.60 18.06
CA ILE A 255 -3.02 -4.25 17.01
C ILE A 255 -4.25 -3.41 16.65
N THR A 256 -4.95 -3.76 15.57
CA THR A 256 -6.19 -3.11 15.14
C THR A 256 -7.36 -4.12 15.21
N PRO A 257 -8.62 -3.66 15.12
CA PRO A 257 -9.79 -4.53 14.97
C PRO A 257 -9.75 -5.51 13.80
N SER A 258 -8.86 -5.30 12.82
CA SER A 258 -8.63 -6.26 11.74
C SER A 258 -7.80 -7.47 12.13
N SER A 259 -7.06 -7.37 13.23
CA SER A 259 -6.08 -8.38 13.65
C SER A 259 -6.75 -9.71 14.00
N PRO A 260 -6.15 -10.86 13.62
CA PRO A 260 -6.56 -12.16 14.09
C PRO A 260 -6.46 -12.33 15.62
N CYS A 261 -5.58 -11.56 16.27
CA CYS A 261 -5.38 -11.58 17.72
C CYS A 261 -6.21 -10.50 18.44
N TRP A 262 -7.14 -9.83 17.73
CA TRP A 262 -8.04 -8.86 18.35
C TRP A 262 -9.05 -9.56 19.28
N PRO A 263 -9.26 -9.06 20.51
CA PRO A 263 -10.13 -9.69 21.51
C PRO A 263 -11.63 -9.64 21.18
#